data_AF-A0A3B8X7G6-F1
#
_entry.id   AF-A0A3B8X7G6-F1
#
_cell.length_a   1.000
_cell.length_b   1.000
_cell.length_c   1.000
_cell.angle_alpha   90.00
_cell.angle_beta   90.00
_cell.angle_gamma   90.00
#
_symmetry.space_group_name_H-M   'P 1'
#
loop_
_entity.id
_entity.type
_entity.pdbx_description
1 polymer ?
#
loop_
_entity_poly.entity_id
_entity_poly.type
_entity_poly.pdbx_seq_one_letter_code
_entity_poly.pdbx_strand_id
1 'polypeptide(L)' 'PAFSSSLAYYDGYRRARGPANLIQGLRDYFGAHSYHRVDREGTFHTRWAQDGSEVKVD' A
#
# COMPACT_ATOMS: atom_id res chain seq x y z
N PRO A 1 19.24 10.35 17.80
CA PRO A 1 18.52 9.08 17.52
C PRO A 1 17.16 8.97 18.21
N ALA A 2 17.10 9.09 19.55
CA ALA A 2 15.85 8.94 20.31
C ALA A 2 14.81 10.05 20.01
N PHE A 3 15.21 11.33 20.03
CA PHE A 3 14.25 12.41 19.75
C PHE A 3 13.69 12.37 18.33
N SER A 4 14.53 12.09 17.33
CA SER A 4 14.09 11.98 15.94
C SER A 4 13.16 10.79 15.71
N SER A 5 13.40 9.65 16.38
CA SER A 5 12.53 8.48 16.25
C SER A 5 11.20 8.66 16.99
N SER A 6 11.20 9.26 18.18
CA SER A 6 9.98 9.58 18.92
C SER A 6 9.07 10.53 18.12
N LEU A 7 9.63 11.56 17.48
CA LEU A 7 8.86 12.46 16.63
C LEU A 7 8.32 11.74 15.38
N ALA A 8 9.15 10.96 14.69
CA ALA A 8 8.71 10.20 13.52
C ALA A 8 7.59 9.20 13.85
N TYR A 9 7.66 8.55 15.02
CA TYR A 9 6.59 7.67 15.50
C TYR A 9 5.29 8.44 15.74
N TYR A 10 5.35 9.56 16.48
CA TYR A 10 4.18 10.38 16.76
C TYR A 10 3.53 10.90 15.47
N ASP A 11 4.33 11.43 14.54
CA ASP A 11 3.87 11.92 13.25
C ASP A 11 3.33 10.79 12.35
N GLY A 12 3.90 9.60 12.44
CA GLY A 12 3.40 8.40 11.78
C GLY A 12 2.03 7.98 12.32
N TYR A 13 1.90 7.91 13.64
CA TYR A 13 0.70 7.43 14.32
C TYR A 13 -0.50 8.35 14.09
N ARG A 14 -0.32 9.66 14.17
CA ARG A 14 -1.42 10.63 13.98
C ARG A 14 -1.83 10.83 12.51
N ARG A 15 -1.08 10.28 11.54
CA ARG A 15 -1.36 10.46 10.12
C ARG A 15 -2.40 9.44 9.66
N ALA A 16 -3.60 9.90 9.33
CA ALA A 16 -4.69 9.05 8.84
C ALA A 16 -4.36 8.27 7.55
N ARG A 17 -3.48 8.79 6.70
CA ARG A 17 -3.01 8.13 5.47
C ARG A 17 -1.49 8.19 5.36
N GLY A 18 -0.82 7.06 5.58
CA GLY A 18 0.63 6.93 5.40
C GLY A 18 1.06 6.56 3.98
N PRO A 19 2.37 6.57 3.70
CA PRO A 19 2.92 6.21 2.38
C PRO A 19 2.94 4.70 2.10
N ALA A 20 2.34 3.86 2.97
CA ALA A 20 2.35 2.41 2.84
C ALA A 20 1.61 1.91 1.57
N ASN A 21 0.75 2.73 0.96
CA ASN A 21 0.11 2.43 -0.32
C ASN A 21 1.14 2.21 -1.45
N LEU A 22 2.25 2.96 -1.45
CA LEU A 22 3.32 2.73 -2.42
C LEU A 22 4.00 1.37 -2.19
N ILE A 23 4.27 1.02 -0.94
CA ILE A 23 4.82 -0.30 -0.58
C ILE A 23 3.88 -1.41 -1.06
N GLN A 24 2.56 -1.25 -0.85
CA GLN A 24 1.58 -2.21 -1.35
C GLN A 24 1.60 -2.32 -2.88
N GLY A 25 1.67 -1.21 -3.60
CA GLY A 25 1.83 -1.21 -5.06
C GLY A 25 3.11 -1.90 -5.52
N LEU A 26 4.25 -1.66 -4.86
CA LEU A 26 5.53 -2.33 -5.18
C LEU A 26 5.48 -3.84 -4.90
N ARG A 27 4.87 -4.25 -3.78
CA ARG A 27 4.66 -5.67 -3.44
C ARG A 27 3.79 -6.37 -4.48
N ASP A 28 2.76 -5.69 -4.97
CA ASP A 28 1.91 -6.21 -6.02
C ASP A 28 2.62 -6.26 -7.38
N TYR A 29 3.36 -5.20 -7.73
CA TYR A 29 4.13 -5.10 -8.97
C TYR A 29 5.18 -6.21 -9.10
N PHE A 30 6.01 -6.41 -8.08
CA PHE A 30 7.11 -7.37 -8.16
C PHE A 30 6.74 -8.79 -7.73
N GLY A 31 5.67 -8.95 -6.95
CA GLY A 31 5.37 -10.22 -6.27
C GLY A 31 3.93 -10.71 -6.38
N ALA A 32 3.05 -10.03 -7.13
CA ALA A 32 1.63 -10.35 -7.23
C ALA A 32 0.95 -10.52 -5.86
N HIS A 33 1.42 -9.78 -4.85
CA HIS A 33 0.95 -9.88 -3.47
C HIS A 33 -0.40 -9.21 -3.23
N SER A 34 -0.99 -8.56 -4.23
CA SER A 34 -2.26 -7.84 -4.15
C SER A 34 -2.29 -6.71 -3.11
N TYR A 35 -3.39 -5.97 -3.07
CA TYR A 35 -3.67 -4.92 -2.09
C TYR A 35 -5.17 -4.69 -1.91
N HIS A 36 -5.53 -3.96 -0.84
CA HIS A 36 -6.88 -3.47 -0.63
C HIS A 36 -7.04 -2.02 -1.07
N ARG A 37 -8.27 -1.64 -1.41
CA ARG A 37 -8.62 -0.26 -1.74
C ARG A 37 -9.41 0.39 -0.59
N VAL A 38 -9.46 1.72 -0.61
CA VAL A 38 -10.15 2.51 0.42
C VAL A 38 -11.60 2.85 0.06
N ASP A 39 -11.99 2.63 -1.20
CA ASP A 39 -13.29 2.96 -1.78
C ASP A 39 -14.15 1.72 -2.12
N ARG A 40 -13.55 0.52 -2.13
CA ARG A 40 -14.26 -0.74 -2.33
C ARG A 40 -13.63 -1.89 -1.57
N GLU A 41 -14.47 -2.78 -1.08
CA GLU A 41 -14.05 -4.02 -0.42
C GLU A 41 -13.49 -5.04 -1.42
N GLY A 42 -12.62 -5.92 -0.92
CA GLY A 42 -11.96 -6.98 -1.69
C GLY A 42 -10.46 -6.80 -1.82
N THR A 43 -9.84 -7.79 -2.46
CA THR A 43 -8.41 -7.85 -2.72
C THR A 43 -8.16 -7.65 -4.21
N PHE A 44 -7.17 -6.86 -4.58
CA PHE A 44 -6.94 -6.41 -5.95
C PHE A 44 -5.51 -6.64 -6.38
N HIS A 45 -5.33 -7.09 -7.63
CA HIS A 45 -4.03 -7.19 -8.30
C HIS A 45 -4.08 -6.33 -9.56
N THR A 46 -3.10 -5.46 -9.75
CA THR A 46 -2.93 -4.74 -11.02
C THR A 46 -1.99 -5.53 -11.92
N ARG A 47 -2.36 -5.70 -13.18
CA ARG A 47 -1.54 -6.39 -14.19
C ARG A 47 -0.48 -5.45 -14.76
N TRP A 48 0.46 -5.03 -13.91
CA TRP A 48 1.42 -3.95 -14.18
C TRP A 48 2.27 -4.12 -15.44
N ALA A 49 2.74 -5.35 -15.70
CA ALA A 49 3.56 -5.68 -16.87
C ALA A 49 2.73 -6.12 -18.09
N GLN A 50 1.41 -6.00 -18.03
CA GLN A 50 0.48 -6.42 -19.08
C GLN A 50 -0.35 -5.20 -19.54
N ASP A 51 -1.67 -5.28 -19.45
CA ASP A 51 -2.60 -4.23 -19.88
C ASP A 51 -2.86 -3.15 -18.80
N GLY A 52 -2.25 -3.27 -17.61
CA GLY A 52 -2.47 -2.35 -16.50
C GLY A 52 -3.87 -2.44 -15.88
N SER A 53 -4.66 -3.44 -16.24
CA SER A 53 -5.99 -3.63 -15.65
C SER A 53 -5.89 -4.11 -14.20
N GLU A 54 -6.78 -3.61 -13.36
CA GLU A 54 -6.94 -4.08 -11.98
C GLU A 54 -8.01 -5.17 -11.94
N VAL A 55 -7.67 -6.32 -11.38
CA VAL A 55 -8.56 -7.48 -11.22
C VAL A 55 -8.77 -7.77 -9.74
N LYS A 56 -9.98 -8.22 -9.39
CA LYS A 56 -10.28 -8.72 -8.04
C LYS A 56 -9.73 -10.14 -7.89
N VAL A 57 -9.01 -10.38 -6.81
CA VAL A 57 -8.39 -11.66 -6.45
C VAL A 57 -9.18 -12.21 -5.27
N ASP A 58 -10.31 -12.87 -5.57
CA ASP A 58 -11.14 -13.54 -4.57
C ASP A 58 -10.59 -14.94 -4.26
#